data_AF-A0A1V5X3B3-F1
#
_entry.id   AF-A0A1V5X3B3-F1
#
_cell.length_a   1.000
_cell.length_b   1.000
_cell.length_c   1.000
_cell.angle_alpha   90.00
_cell.angle_beta   90.00
_cell.angle_gamma   90.00
#
_symmetry.space_group_name_H-M   'P 1'
#
loop_
_entity.id
_entity.type
_entity.pdbx_description
1 polymer ?
#
loop_
_entity_poly.entity_id
_entity_poly.type
_entity_poly.pdbx_seq_one_letter_code
_entity_poly.pdbx_strand_id
1 'polypeptide(L)'
;MKKTIKSTINTSFHGVTITATLEDLVKVLGEPNNICLDQDEKVQYEWLLETKNGIPFTVYDWKEYHEIIPDSEIRWHIGTEHEFQSKAARSEVFDALNDMWVNTDEFDEIFDEIIDDFEENPDWNDDEPEYLDTPCDHCAGAPYSSCDSCPYNNGYDY
;
A
#
# COMPACT_ATOMS: atom_id res chain seq x y z
N MET A 1 -15.31 13.23 -5.98
CA MET A 1 -16.27 13.23 -4.85
C MET A 1 -16.48 14.66 -4.36
N LYS A 2 -17.48 14.89 -3.51
CA LYS A 2 -17.72 16.19 -2.86
C LYS A 2 -18.28 15.99 -1.44
N LYS A 3 -18.28 17.04 -0.62
CA LYS A 3 -19.00 17.06 0.66
C LYS A 3 -20.51 16.85 0.41
N THR A 4 -21.13 15.98 1.21
CA THR A 4 -22.56 15.71 1.10
C THR A 4 -23.37 16.69 1.95
N ILE A 5 -24.55 17.06 1.45
CA ILE A 5 -25.62 17.70 2.23
C ILE A 5 -26.78 16.73 2.50
N LYS A 6 -26.68 15.50 1.98
CA LYS A 6 -27.67 14.44 2.18
C LYS A 6 -27.44 13.77 3.53
N SER A 7 -28.51 13.23 4.10
CA SER A 7 -28.43 12.47 5.35
C SER A 7 -27.54 11.23 5.20
N THR A 8 -26.61 11.06 6.12
CA THR A 8 -25.78 9.85 6.29
C THR A 8 -26.28 8.95 7.43
N ILE A 9 -27.46 9.24 8.01
CA ILE A 9 -27.96 8.56 9.21
C ILE A 9 -28.20 7.04 8.99
N ASN A 10 -28.41 6.62 7.75
CA ASN A 10 -28.59 5.20 7.39
C ASN A 10 -27.31 4.53 6.86
N THR A 11 -26.14 5.18 6.97
CA THR A 11 -24.88 4.55 6.58
C THR A 11 -24.36 3.63 7.67
N SER A 12 -23.75 2.53 7.29
CA SER A 12 -23.17 1.54 8.20
C SER A 12 -21.92 0.92 7.60
N PHE A 13 -21.07 0.35 8.45
CA PHE A 13 -19.87 -0.37 8.02
C PHE A 13 -20.24 -1.71 7.38
N HIS A 14 -19.79 -1.93 6.15
CA HIS A 14 -19.99 -3.19 5.41
C HIS A 14 -18.69 -3.97 5.18
N GLY A 15 -17.71 -3.83 6.07
CA GLY A 15 -16.42 -4.53 5.94
C GLY A 15 -15.43 -3.89 4.96
N VAL A 16 -15.72 -2.68 4.47
CA VAL A 16 -14.88 -1.98 3.49
C VAL A 16 -14.04 -0.92 4.19
N THR A 17 -12.73 -1.05 4.07
CA THR A 17 -11.74 -0.13 4.65
C THR A 17 -10.77 0.37 3.59
N ILE A 18 -10.08 1.47 3.91
CA ILE A 18 -8.95 1.99 3.14
C ILE A 18 -7.82 2.36 4.10
N THR A 19 -6.59 2.05 3.72
CA THR A 19 -5.40 2.45 4.46
C THR A 19 -4.87 3.75 3.88
N ALA A 20 -4.68 4.75 4.73
CA ALA A 20 -4.14 6.06 4.36
C ALA A 20 -3.69 6.81 5.62
N THR A 21 -2.85 7.83 5.45
CA THR A 21 -2.56 8.80 6.52
C THR A 21 -3.71 9.79 6.67
N LEU A 22 -3.81 10.44 7.83
CA LEU A 22 -4.78 11.53 8.04
C LEU A 22 -4.46 12.70 7.10
N GLU A 23 -3.18 13.04 6.92
CA GLU A 23 -2.77 14.13 6.02
C GLU A 23 -3.22 13.89 4.58
N ASP A 24 -3.07 12.67 4.07
CA ASP A 24 -3.45 12.35 2.68
C ASP A 24 -4.96 12.46 2.49
N LEU A 25 -5.74 11.98 3.47
CA LEU A 25 -7.19 12.13 3.44
C LEU A 25 -7.63 13.59 3.53
N VAL A 26 -6.96 14.42 4.33
CA VAL A 26 -7.25 15.86 4.40
C VAL A 26 -6.91 16.54 3.07
N LYS A 27 -5.79 16.19 2.43
CA LYS A 27 -5.40 16.73 1.12
C LYS A 27 -6.44 16.39 0.04
N VAL A 28 -6.91 15.14 -0.02
CA VAL A 28 -7.81 14.68 -1.10
C VAL A 28 -9.31 14.91 -0.82
N LEU A 29 -9.74 14.89 0.44
CA LEU A 29 -11.16 15.01 0.84
C LEU A 29 -11.50 16.36 1.48
N GLY A 30 -10.49 17.19 1.77
CA GLY A 30 -10.60 18.43 2.54
C GLY A 30 -10.77 18.18 4.04
N GLU A 31 -11.07 19.25 4.78
CA GLU A 31 -11.26 19.20 6.24
C GLU A 31 -12.36 18.21 6.66
N PRO A 32 -12.16 17.42 7.73
CA PRO A 32 -13.19 16.53 8.28
C PRO A 32 -14.46 17.29 8.67
N ASN A 33 -15.60 16.61 8.62
CA ASN A 33 -16.89 17.17 9.04
C ASN A 33 -17.05 17.18 10.56
N ASN A 34 -16.58 16.14 11.22
CA ASN A 34 -16.58 16.02 12.67
C ASN A 34 -15.15 15.70 13.14
N ILE A 35 -14.69 16.44 14.15
CA ILE A 35 -13.39 16.26 14.79
C ILE A 35 -13.60 16.17 16.30
N CYS A 36 -13.14 15.09 16.91
CA CYS A 36 -13.09 14.88 18.35
C CYS A 36 -11.64 14.58 18.74
N LEU A 37 -11.03 15.47 19.51
CA LEU A 37 -9.63 15.32 19.96
C LEU A 37 -9.50 14.47 21.23
N ASP A 38 -10.62 13.90 21.71
CA ASP A 38 -10.60 12.94 22.81
C ASP A 38 -10.17 11.57 22.26
N GLN A 39 -9.01 11.11 22.73
CA GLN A 39 -8.37 9.88 22.26
C GLN A 39 -9.17 8.63 22.66
N ASP A 40 -10.03 8.74 23.69
CA ASP A 40 -10.87 7.62 24.15
C ASP A 40 -12.19 7.51 23.37
N GLU A 41 -12.47 8.45 22.47
CA GLU A 41 -13.68 8.43 21.64
C GLU A 41 -13.60 7.33 20.57
N LYS A 42 -14.74 6.78 20.18
CA LYS A 42 -14.79 5.70 19.18
C LYS A 42 -14.43 6.19 17.79
N VAL A 43 -14.66 7.47 17.51
CA VAL A 43 -14.42 8.13 16.23
C VAL A 43 -13.86 9.51 16.52
N GLN A 44 -12.67 9.80 16.03
CA GLN A 44 -11.98 11.07 16.20
C GLN A 44 -12.15 11.98 14.97
N TYR A 45 -12.19 11.41 13.76
CA TYR A 45 -12.28 12.13 12.50
C TYR A 45 -13.31 11.45 11.60
N GLU A 46 -14.27 12.23 11.09
CA GLU A 46 -15.29 11.74 10.18
C GLU A 46 -15.51 12.72 9.03
N TRP A 47 -15.58 12.19 7.81
CA TRP A 47 -16.01 12.89 6.60
C TRP A 47 -17.39 12.40 6.19
N LEU A 48 -18.24 13.36 5.81
CA LEU A 48 -19.53 13.11 5.18
C LEU A 48 -19.44 13.52 3.71
N LEU A 49 -19.49 12.53 2.82
CA LEU A 49 -19.15 12.69 1.41
C LEU A 49 -20.22 12.11 0.49
N GLU A 50 -20.13 12.51 -0.77
CA GLU A 50 -20.97 12.04 -1.86
C GLU A 50 -20.07 11.67 -3.06
N THR A 51 -20.26 10.46 -3.58
CA THR A 51 -19.60 9.98 -4.81
C THR A 51 -20.01 10.82 -6.02
N LYS A 52 -19.27 10.71 -7.14
CA LYS A 52 -19.65 11.38 -8.41
C LYS A 52 -21.06 10.98 -8.87
N ASN A 53 -21.48 9.76 -8.55
CA ASN A 53 -22.80 9.21 -8.88
C ASN A 53 -23.90 9.58 -7.88
N GLY A 54 -23.59 10.40 -6.87
CA GLY A 54 -24.57 10.94 -5.95
C GLY A 54 -24.91 10.06 -4.74
N ILE A 55 -24.07 9.05 -4.47
CA ILE A 55 -24.24 8.12 -3.35
C ILE A 55 -23.59 8.73 -2.10
N PRO A 56 -24.34 8.96 -1.01
CA PRO A 56 -23.78 9.44 0.25
C PRO A 56 -22.98 8.35 0.96
N PHE A 57 -21.85 8.72 1.54
CA PHE A 57 -20.99 7.81 2.30
C PHE A 57 -20.24 8.55 3.40
N THR A 58 -19.69 7.80 4.34
CA THR A 58 -18.80 8.31 5.39
C THR A 58 -17.43 7.67 5.30
N VAL A 59 -16.40 8.41 5.70
CA VAL A 59 -15.04 7.91 5.95
C VAL A 59 -14.70 8.28 7.38
N TYR A 60 -14.27 7.33 8.20
CA TYR A 60 -14.04 7.59 9.63
C TYR A 60 -13.04 6.60 10.24
N ASP A 61 -12.32 7.02 11.27
CA ASP A 61 -11.54 6.10 12.12
C ASP A 61 -12.47 5.32 13.05
N TRP A 62 -12.01 4.17 13.56
CA TRP A 62 -12.84 3.38 14.47
C TRP A 62 -12.02 2.74 15.57
N LYS A 63 -12.17 3.29 16.78
CA LYS A 63 -11.63 2.73 18.02
C LYS A 63 -10.11 2.57 18.00
N GLU A 64 -9.41 3.57 17.48
CA GLU A 64 -7.96 3.62 17.58
C GLU A 64 -7.51 3.74 19.05
N TYR A 65 -8.29 4.46 19.88
CA TYR A 65 -8.03 4.62 21.32
C TYR A 65 -6.63 5.19 21.65
N HIS A 66 -6.11 5.99 20.73
CA HIS A 66 -4.90 6.78 20.87
C HIS A 66 -4.98 7.99 19.92
N GLU A 67 -4.12 8.98 20.13
CA GLU A 67 -3.97 10.09 19.18
C GLU A 67 -3.60 9.57 17.78
N ILE A 68 -4.33 10.03 16.76
CA ILE A 68 -4.01 9.74 15.37
C ILE A 68 -2.88 10.69 14.93
N ILE A 69 -1.71 10.10 14.69
CA ILE A 69 -0.54 10.85 14.20
C ILE A 69 -0.77 11.16 12.72
N PRO A 70 -0.66 12.43 12.27
CA PRO A 70 -1.06 12.85 10.94
C PRO A 70 -0.42 12.08 9.77
N ASP A 71 0.85 11.71 9.91
CA ASP A 71 1.67 11.01 8.92
C ASP A 71 1.67 9.48 9.07
N SER A 72 0.96 8.94 10.06
CA SER A 72 0.88 7.49 10.29
C SER A 72 -0.28 6.89 9.50
N GLU A 73 -0.02 5.79 8.82
CA GLU A 73 -1.07 5.02 8.16
C GLU A 73 -1.95 4.29 9.18
N ILE A 74 -3.27 4.43 9.02
CA ILE A 74 -4.27 3.66 9.77
C ILE A 74 -5.36 3.13 8.83
N ARG A 75 -6.27 2.32 9.36
CA ARG A 75 -7.41 1.79 8.58
C ARG A 75 -8.68 2.62 8.80
N TRP A 76 -9.05 3.34 7.77
CA TRP A 76 -10.27 4.12 7.71
C TRP A 76 -11.45 3.26 7.27
N HIS A 77 -12.57 3.40 7.96
CA HIS A 77 -13.80 2.69 7.68
C HIS A 77 -14.66 3.48 6.71
N ILE A 78 -15.30 2.77 5.76
CA ILE A 78 -16.20 3.36 4.78
C ILE A 78 -17.63 2.92 5.10
N GLY A 79 -18.48 3.89 5.40
CA GLY A 79 -19.89 3.68 5.72
C GLY A 79 -20.80 4.05 4.56
N THR A 80 -21.73 3.16 4.18
CA THR A 80 -22.78 3.42 3.18
C THR A 80 -24.08 2.69 3.54
N GLU A 81 -25.15 2.88 2.77
CA GLU A 81 -26.39 2.12 2.97
C GLU A 81 -26.22 0.64 2.58
N HIS A 82 -25.41 0.37 1.54
CA HIS A 82 -25.18 -0.99 1.03
C HIS A 82 -23.69 -1.26 0.75
N GLU A 83 -23.26 -2.51 0.87
CA GLU A 83 -21.86 -2.94 0.65
C GLU A 83 -21.32 -2.56 -0.74
N PHE A 84 -22.11 -2.73 -1.81
CA PHE A 84 -21.66 -2.39 -3.18
C PHE A 84 -21.36 -0.89 -3.31
N GLN A 85 -22.09 -0.04 -2.58
CA GLN A 85 -21.83 1.39 -2.52
C GLN A 85 -20.53 1.68 -1.78
N SER A 86 -20.22 0.93 -0.71
CA SER A 86 -18.95 1.10 0.02
C SER A 86 -17.77 0.79 -0.90
N LYS A 87 -17.88 -0.23 -1.76
CA LYS A 87 -16.84 -0.57 -2.75
C LYS A 87 -16.67 0.54 -3.80
N ALA A 88 -17.77 1.09 -4.30
CA ALA A 88 -17.72 2.20 -5.25
C ALA A 88 -17.10 3.46 -4.61
N ALA A 89 -17.51 3.80 -3.38
CA ALA A 89 -16.93 4.91 -2.63
C ALA A 89 -15.43 4.69 -2.36
N ARG A 90 -15.03 3.48 -1.93
CA ARG A 90 -13.61 3.11 -1.75
C ARG A 90 -12.81 3.33 -3.02
N SER A 91 -13.33 2.92 -4.18
CA SER A 91 -12.65 3.11 -5.46
C SER A 91 -12.42 4.59 -5.73
N GLU A 92 -13.44 5.45 -5.56
CA GLU A 92 -13.26 6.89 -5.78
C GLU A 92 -12.27 7.53 -4.81
N VAL A 93 -12.24 7.10 -3.54
CA VAL A 93 -11.24 7.59 -2.55
C VAL A 93 -9.84 7.12 -2.92
N PHE A 94 -9.70 5.85 -3.31
CA PHE A 94 -8.43 5.28 -3.74
C PHE A 94 -7.89 5.98 -4.99
N ASP A 95 -8.73 6.22 -5.99
CA ASP A 95 -8.34 6.95 -7.21
C ASP A 95 -7.85 8.37 -6.86
N ALA A 96 -8.55 9.07 -5.96
CA ALA A 96 -8.16 10.42 -5.54
C ALA A 96 -6.83 10.44 -4.77
N LEU A 97 -6.57 9.43 -3.94
CA LEU A 97 -5.28 9.24 -3.29
C LEU A 97 -4.20 8.97 -4.35
N ASN A 98 -4.40 8.01 -5.24
CA ASN A 98 -3.44 7.66 -6.27
C ASN A 98 -3.10 8.84 -7.19
N ASP A 99 -4.10 9.63 -7.60
CA ASP A 99 -3.90 10.84 -8.39
C ASP A 99 -3.00 11.85 -7.63
N MET A 100 -3.11 11.96 -6.30
CA MET A 100 -2.23 12.83 -5.51
C MET A 100 -0.77 12.35 -5.53
N TRP A 101 -0.52 11.05 -5.42
CA TRP A 101 0.83 10.47 -5.42
C TRP A 101 1.49 10.45 -6.80
N VAL A 102 0.70 10.39 -7.88
CA VAL A 102 1.24 10.50 -9.25
C VAL A 102 1.59 11.95 -9.58
N ASN A 103 0.84 12.94 -9.07
CA ASN A 103 1.13 14.36 -9.30
C ASN A 103 2.13 14.96 -8.30
N THR A 104 2.77 14.17 -7.43
CA THR A 104 3.97 14.65 -6.72
C THR A 104 5.14 14.58 -7.70
N ASP A 105 5.33 15.72 -8.37
CA ASP A 105 6.27 16.05 -9.47
C ASP A 105 7.77 15.70 -9.23
N GLU A 106 8.13 14.87 -8.24
CA GLU A 106 9.49 14.37 -8.03
C GLU A 106 9.73 13.01 -8.68
N PHE A 107 8.69 12.18 -8.84
CA PHE A 107 8.89 10.83 -9.37
C PHE A 107 9.05 10.81 -10.89
N ASP A 108 8.37 11.67 -11.65
CA ASP A 108 8.46 11.64 -13.12
C ASP A 108 9.84 12.06 -13.63
N GLU A 109 10.46 13.09 -13.05
CA GLU A 109 11.83 13.49 -13.41
C GLU A 109 12.86 12.42 -13.02
N ILE A 110 12.68 11.77 -11.86
CA ILE A 110 13.55 10.68 -11.40
C ILE A 110 13.33 9.41 -12.23
N PHE A 111 12.10 9.09 -12.62
CA PHE A 111 11.80 7.90 -13.40
C PHE A 111 12.35 8.01 -14.82
N ASP A 112 12.23 9.19 -15.44
CA ASP A 112 12.83 9.45 -16.76
C ASP A 112 14.37 9.38 -16.68
N GLU A 113 15.01 9.93 -15.62
CA GLU A 113 16.46 9.82 -15.43
C GLU A 113 16.91 8.36 -15.19
N ILE A 114 16.14 7.58 -14.42
CA ILE A 114 16.44 6.15 -14.16
C ILE A 114 16.22 5.29 -15.41
N ILE A 115 15.17 5.55 -16.19
CA ILE A 115 14.91 4.83 -17.44
C ILE A 115 16.01 5.14 -18.47
N ASP A 116 16.42 6.41 -18.61
CA ASP A 116 17.50 6.79 -19.52
C ASP A 116 18.84 6.13 -19.12
N ASP A 117 19.19 6.06 -17.82
CA ASP A 117 20.40 5.35 -17.36
C ASP A 117 20.33 3.82 -17.58
N PHE A 118 19.13 3.23 -17.50
CA PHE A 118 18.91 1.81 -17.78
C PHE A 118 19.00 1.47 -19.28
N GLU A 119 18.56 2.36 -20.16
CA GLU A 119 18.69 2.18 -21.62
C GLU A 119 20.10 2.46 -22.13
N GLU A 120 20.86 3.34 -21.48
CA GLU A 120 22.26 3.63 -21.82
C GLU A 120 23.27 2.60 -21.26
N ASN A 121 22.92 1.86 -20.19
CA ASN A 121 23.71 0.74 -19.65
C ASN A 121 22.93 -0.58 -19.65
N PRO A 122 22.78 -1.25 -20.82
CA PRO A 122 22.15 -2.57 -20.89
C PRO A 122 23.00 -3.71 -20.28
N ASP A 123 24.21 -3.41 -19.79
CA ASP A 123 25.23 -4.37 -19.36
C ASP A 123 25.08 -4.80 -17.88
N TRP A 124 23.84 -5.01 -17.43
CA TRP A 124 23.55 -5.64 -16.14
C TRP A 124 23.30 -7.16 -16.24
N ASN A 125 23.73 -7.76 -17.35
CA ASN A 125 23.87 -9.21 -17.50
C ASN A 125 25.30 -9.48 -17.93
N ASP A 126 26.19 -9.76 -16.98
CA ASP A 126 27.30 -10.72 -17.13
C ASP A 126 28.22 -10.83 -15.90
N ASP A 127 27.85 -10.25 -14.75
CA ASP A 127 28.34 -10.73 -13.46
C ASP A 127 27.24 -11.55 -12.75
N GLU A 128 26.66 -12.53 -13.46
CA GLU A 128 26.25 -13.74 -12.73
C GLU A 128 27.54 -14.19 -12.03
N PRO A 129 27.61 -14.26 -10.68
CA PRO A 129 28.78 -14.82 -10.06
C PRO A 129 28.86 -16.21 -10.65
N GLU A 130 29.84 -16.47 -11.53
CA GLU A 130 30.17 -17.82 -11.92
C GLU A 130 30.27 -18.54 -10.59
N TYR A 131 29.28 -19.39 -10.31
CA TYR A 131 29.46 -20.48 -9.39
C TYR A 131 30.58 -21.25 -10.07
N LEU A 132 31.80 -20.86 -9.75
CA LEU A 132 32.95 -21.71 -9.83
C LEU A 132 32.49 -22.91 -9.02
N ASP A 133 31.97 -23.90 -9.74
CA ASP A 133 31.99 -25.31 -9.38
C ASP A 133 33.46 -25.62 -9.15
N THR A 134 33.96 -25.13 -8.03
CA THR A 134 35.30 -25.35 -7.56
C THR A 134 35.19 -26.78 -7.11
N PRO A 135 35.74 -27.76 -7.87
CA PRO A 135 35.75 -29.13 -7.39
C PRO A 135 36.49 -29.04 -6.06
N CYS A 136 35.93 -29.61 -5.00
CA CYS A 136 36.57 -29.52 -3.70
C CYS A 136 38.05 -29.88 -3.85
N ASP A 137 38.95 -28.93 -3.54
CA ASP A 137 40.41 -29.12 -3.62
C ASP A 137 40.91 -30.25 -2.69
N HIS A 138 39.99 -30.90 -1.97
CA HIS A 138 40.22 -32.07 -1.14
C HIS A 138 40.17 -33.42 -1.88
N CYS A 139 39.79 -33.48 -3.16
CA CYS A 139 39.68 -34.75 -3.89
C CYS A 139 40.70 -34.95 -5.03
N ALA A 140 41.65 -34.04 -5.22
CA ALA A 140 42.74 -34.20 -6.18
C ALA A 140 43.75 -35.26 -5.69
N GLY A 141 43.41 -36.55 -5.83
CA GLY A 141 44.32 -37.67 -5.59
C GLY A 141 43.75 -38.91 -4.90
N ALA A 142 42.46 -38.96 -4.55
CA ALA A 142 41.88 -40.12 -3.89
C ALA A 142 41.36 -41.18 -4.91
N PRO A 143 41.61 -42.48 -4.71
CA PRO A 143 40.97 -43.52 -5.50
C PRO A 143 39.45 -43.52 -5.27
N TYR A 144 38.73 -43.77 -6.35
CA TYR A 144 37.28 -43.66 -6.59
C TYR A 144 36.38 -44.36 -5.55
N SER A 145 36.36 -43.97 -4.27
CA SER A 145 35.34 -44.49 -3.33
C SER A 145 35.17 -43.72 -2.01
N SER A 146 35.50 -42.42 -1.89
CA SER A 146 35.34 -41.73 -0.59
C SER A 146 34.96 -40.25 -0.64
N CYS A 147 34.05 -39.85 -1.52
CA CYS A 147 33.56 -38.46 -1.60
C CYS A 147 32.11 -38.27 -1.09
N ASP A 148 31.63 -39.14 -0.20
CA ASP A 148 30.30 -39.07 0.44
C ASP A 148 30.16 -37.94 1.49
N SER A 149 30.93 -36.86 1.38
CA SER A 149 30.90 -35.74 2.33
C SER A 149 31.04 -34.38 1.65
N CYS A 150 30.41 -34.23 0.49
CA CYS A 150 30.23 -32.92 -0.14
C CYS A 150 28.82 -32.39 0.22
N PRO A 151 28.68 -31.38 1.09
CA PRO A 151 27.39 -30.81 1.43
C PRO A 151 27.00 -29.77 0.39
N TYR A 152 26.74 -30.20 -0.84
CA TYR A 152 25.99 -29.40 -1.82
C TYR A 152 24.99 -30.31 -2.52
N ASN A 153 24.02 -30.78 -1.72
CA ASN A 153 22.74 -31.20 -2.26
C ASN A 153 21.80 -30.00 -2.08
N ASN A 154 21.78 -29.10 -3.05
CA ASN A 154 20.75 -28.06 -3.12
C ASN A 154 19.44 -28.77 -3.45
N GLY A 155 18.72 -29.14 -2.40
CA GLY A 155 17.52 -29.96 -2.44
C GLY A 155 16.37 -29.33 -3.21
N TYR A 156 16.42 -29.46 -4.54
CA TYR A 156 15.27 -29.30 -5.41
C TYR A 156 14.99 -30.66 -6.06
N ASP A 157 14.14 -31.44 -5.38
CA ASP A 157 13.47 -32.59 -5.99
C ASP A 157 12.42 -32.06 -6.99
N TYR A 158 12.59 -32.40 -8.27
CA TYR A 158 11.54 -32.39 -9.30
C TYR A 158 11.00 -33.81 -9.52
#